data_AF-A0A840NPJ1-F1
#
_entry.id   AF-A0A840NPJ1-F1
#
_cell.length_a   1.000
_cell.length_b   1.000
_cell.length_c   1.000
_cell.angle_alpha   90.00
_cell.angle_beta   90.00
_cell.angle_gamma   90.00
#
_symmetry.space_group_name_H-M   'P 1'
#
loop_
_entity.id
_entity.type
_entity.pdbx_description
1 polymer ?
#
loop_
_entity_poly.entity_id
_entity_poly.type
_entity_poly.pdbx_seq_one_letter_code
_entity_poly.pdbx_strand_id
1 'polypeptide(L)'
;MTALRFGYGTNGFTNHRLDDALRLIADLGYDGVALTLDHHHLDPFADDLTEQVRRVRGVLQRLELSVVVETGARYLLDPHVKHHPTLVSDDSERRVDFLRRAVRIAADLGSDVVSFWSGIRPSDVDESTAFQRVVEGTSQVVEEAARCGVLLGLEPEPGMAVDTVDAALAVRARLGDPEPLGITLDVGHCVAVERDTAADCVRRLRNRLVHVQLDDMRRGVHEHLEFGDGELDLAGTLDALAEVGFTGLAAVELPRHGHAAPQVARRAIDTLRCPWVAEALAAVRREPASIATSFPAVGRHVGRGPVEVDDPDGLVHGTVDDQVRGRLLRALADGVAPAGLTEEMTALYRYGDDAERRGVLRALPGLDRPSLIAAGLELVRDALRTNDIRLVAAAMGPFARHLDDHTWRHGVLKCLFTGVPLTAVAGLRRRADDELRRMVADFAAERRAAGRAVPDDALALLEA
;
A
#
# COMPACT_ATOMS: atom_id res chain seq x y z
N MET A 1 12.78 -9.98 22.11
CA MET A 1 11.51 -9.33 21.75
C MET A 1 11.04 -9.99 20.47
N THR A 2 9.83 -10.51 20.43
CA THR A 2 9.21 -11.03 19.20
C THR A 2 9.00 -9.86 18.24
N ALA A 3 9.31 -10.04 16.96
CA ALA A 3 9.04 -9.03 15.94
C ALA A 3 7.52 -8.82 15.81
N LEU A 4 7.10 -7.59 15.48
CA LEU A 4 5.70 -7.29 15.13
C LEU A 4 5.30 -8.11 13.91
N ARG A 5 4.02 -8.53 13.88
CA ARG A 5 3.45 -9.32 12.80
C ARG A 5 2.58 -8.43 11.93
N PHE A 6 2.91 -8.33 10.65
CA PHE A 6 2.20 -7.46 9.72
C PHE A 6 1.23 -8.24 8.86
N GLY A 7 0.02 -7.71 8.68
CA GLY A 7 -0.97 -8.24 7.76
C GLY A 7 -1.41 -7.23 6.70
N TYR A 8 -2.28 -7.68 5.81
CA TYR A 8 -2.95 -6.80 4.85
C TYR A 8 -4.45 -7.13 4.77
N GLY A 9 -5.29 -6.11 4.76
CA GLY A 9 -6.73 -6.23 4.66
C GLY A 9 -7.18 -6.64 3.25
N THR A 10 -7.99 -7.69 3.15
CA THR A 10 -8.50 -8.13 1.84
C THR A 10 -9.50 -7.15 1.24
N ASN A 11 -10.03 -6.20 2.02
CA ASN A 11 -10.78 -5.05 1.51
C ASN A 11 -9.99 -4.21 0.49
N GLY A 12 -8.65 -4.22 0.55
CA GLY A 12 -7.75 -3.60 -0.42
C GLY A 12 -7.49 -4.45 -1.66
N PHE A 13 -8.01 -5.69 -1.73
CA PHE A 13 -7.85 -6.64 -2.84
C PHE A 13 -9.19 -7.07 -3.49
N THR A 14 -10.21 -6.22 -3.40
CA THR A 14 -11.57 -6.50 -3.92
C THR A 14 -11.64 -6.77 -5.43
N ASN A 15 -10.62 -6.39 -6.21
CA ASN A 15 -10.54 -6.71 -7.65
C ASN A 15 -9.83 -8.05 -7.96
N HIS A 16 -9.37 -8.78 -6.94
CA HIS A 16 -8.66 -10.05 -7.08
C HIS A 16 -9.51 -11.19 -6.52
N ARG A 17 -9.40 -12.38 -7.10
CA ARG A 17 -9.89 -13.60 -6.46
C ARG A 17 -9.14 -13.80 -5.14
N LEU A 18 -9.82 -14.33 -4.12
CA LEU A 18 -9.23 -14.47 -2.78
C LEU A 18 -7.91 -15.25 -2.82
N ASP A 19 -7.86 -16.41 -3.48
CA ASP A 19 -6.64 -17.22 -3.61
C ASP A 19 -5.45 -16.46 -4.21
N ASP A 20 -5.68 -15.59 -5.20
CA ASP A 20 -4.63 -14.81 -5.84
C ASP A 20 -4.16 -13.68 -4.92
N ALA A 21 -5.09 -13.02 -4.22
CA ALA A 21 -4.77 -12.02 -3.19
C ALA A 21 -3.93 -12.63 -2.06
N LEU A 22 -4.32 -13.79 -1.53
CA LEU A 22 -3.58 -14.46 -0.45
C LEU A 22 -2.15 -14.84 -0.87
N ARG A 23 -1.96 -15.38 -2.09
CA ARG A 23 -0.62 -15.68 -2.62
C ARG A 23 0.24 -14.43 -2.75
N LEU A 24 -0.31 -13.36 -3.34
CA LEU A 24 0.40 -12.09 -3.48
C LEU A 24 0.81 -11.50 -2.13
N ILE A 25 -0.08 -11.54 -1.14
CA ILE A 25 0.21 -11.07 0.22
C ILE A 25 1.32 -11.91 0.86
N ALA A 26 1.27 -13.24 0.74
CA ALA A 26 2.34 -14.11 1.23
C ALA A 26 3.68 -13.88 0.51
N ASP A 27 3.68 -13.73 -0.82
CA ASP A 27 4.88 -13.49 -1.63
C ASP A 27 5.58 -12.17 -1.29
N LEU A 28 4.83 -11.15 -0.83
CA LEU A 28 5.37 -9.88 -0.32
C LEU A 28 5.98 -10.01 1.09
N GLY A 29 5.74 -11.13 1.77
CA GLY A 29 6.26 -11.44 3.10
C GLY A 29 5.46 -10.83 4.25
N TYR A 30 4.13 -10.74 4.09
CA TYR A 30 3.22 -10.49 5.22
C TYR A 30 3.03 -11.77 6.04
N ASP A 31 2.77 -11.63 7.35
CA ASP A 31 2.55 -12.71 8.31
C ASP A 31 1.07 -13.14 8.41
N GLY A 32 0.17 -12.39 7.79
CA GLY A 32 -1.26 -12.68 7.85
C GLY A 32 -2.13 -11.76 7.02
N VAL A 33 -3.44 -11.96 7.15
CA VAL A 33 -4.47 -11.19 6.46
C VAL A 33 -5.58 -10.79 7.42
N ALA A 34 -6.10 -9.58 7.23
CA ALA A 34 -7.41 -9.22 7.76
C ALA A 34 -8.45 -9.56 6.68
N LEU A 35 -9.10 -10.71 6.83
CA LEU A 35 -10.06 -11.24 5.86
C LEU A 35 -11.42 -10.59 6.09
N THR A 36 -11.80 -9.69 5.19
CA THR A 36 -13.14 -9.11 5.18
C THR A 36 -14.13 -10.15 4.64
N LEU A 37 -15.10 -10.53 5.46
CA LEU A 37 -16.21 -11.38 5.02
C LEU A 37 -17.11 -10.58 4.09
N ASP A 38 -17.14 -10.95 2.82
CA ASP A 38 -17.88 -10.27 1.77
C ASP A 38 -18.29 -11.27 0.67
N HIS A 39 -19.33 -10.93 -0.09
CA HIS A 39 -19.87 -11.73 -1.20
C HIS A 39 -18.81 -12.12 -2.24
N HIS A 40 -17.76 -11.31 -2.39
CA HIS A 40 -16.68 -11.55 -3.35
C HIS A 40 -15.58 -12.51 -2.86
N HIS A 41 -15.23 -12.49 -1.57
CA HIS A 41 -14.10 -13.27 -1.03
C HIS A 41 -14.55 -14.50 -0.25
N LEU A 42 -15.39 -14.30 0.77
CA LEU A 42 -15.93 -15.37 1.60
C LEU A 42 -17.29 -14.92 2.12
N ASP A 43 -18.35 -15.40 1.46
CA ASP A 43 -19.72 -15.01 1.78
C ASP A 43 -20.26 -15.82 2.98
N PRO A 44 -20.51 -15.18 4.13
CA PRO A 44 -21.04 -15.85 5.33
C PRO A 44 -22.48 -16.38 5.19
N PHE A 45 -23.16 -16.09 4.08
CA PHE A 45 -24.51 -16.54 3.78
C PHE A 45 -24.59 -17.54 2.61
N ALA A 46 -23.45 -17.92 2.01
CA ALA A 46 -23.44 -18.90 0.92
C ALA A 46 -23.88 -20.30 1.38
N ASP A 47 -24.61 -21.01 0.52
CA ASP A 47 -25.08 -22.38 0.77
C ASP A 47 -23.93 -23.38 0.98
N ASP A 48 -22.78 -23.12 0.33
CA ASP A 48 -21.56 -23.93 0.39
C ASP A 48 -20.51 -23.38 1.37
N LEU A 49 -20.89 -22.48 2.29
CA LEU A 49 -19.98 -21.80 3.23
C LEU A 49 -18.99 -22.76 3.92
N THR A 50 -19.45 -23.92 4.40
CA THR A 50 -18.57 -24.87 5.11
C THR A 50 -17.46 -25.41 4.20
N GLU A 51 -17.73 -25.63 2.91
CA GLU A 51 -16.70 -26.02 1.95
C GLU A 51 -15.74 -24.86 1.67
N GLN A 52 -16.27 -23.66 1.49
CA GLN A 52 -15.46 -22.45 1.27
C GLN A 52 -14.50 -22.19 2.45
N VAL A 53 -14.99 -22.25 3.69
CA VAL A 53 -14.18 -22.04 4.90
C VAL A 53 -13.06 -23.09 4.99
N ARG A 54 -13.35 -24.37 4.74
CA ARG A 54 -12.30 -25.42 4.72
C ARG A 54 -11.25 -25.17 3.65
N ARG A 55 -11.67 -24.74 2.45
CA ARG A 55 -10.76 -24.38 1.36
C ARG A 55 -9.87 -23.21 1.76
N VAL A 56 -10.45 -22.12 2.25
CA VAL A 56 -9.74 -20.90 2.67
C VAL A 56 -8.75 -21.22 3.78
N ARG A 57 -9.16 -21.96 4.83
CA ARG A 57 -8.26 -22.44 5.88
C ARG A 57 -7.08 -23.23 5.31
N GLY A 58 -7.33 -24.13 4.36
CA GLY A 58 -6.26 -24.91 3.72
C GLY A 58 -5.29 -24.03 2.92
N VAL A 59 -5.76 -22.96 2.28
CA VAL A 59 -4.89 -21.98 1.60
C VAL A 59 -4.07 -21.20 2.61
N LEU A 60 -4.70 -20.63 3.65
CA LEU A 60 -4.03 -19.89 4.73
C LEU A 60 -2.91 -20.72 5.37
N GLN A 61 -3.19 -21.98 5.70
CA GLN A 61 -2.20 -22.90 6.28
C GLN A 61 -1.02 -23.21 5.34
N ARG A 62 -1.27 -23.41 4.04
CA ARG A 62 -0.20 -23.66 3.06
C ARG A 62 0.68 -22.44 2.82
N LEU A 63 0.12 -21.24 2.96
CA LEU A 63 0.83 -19.97 2.82
C LEU A 63 1.39 -19.46 4.15
N GLU A 64 1.19 -20.20 5.24
CA GLU A 64 1.60 -19.83 6.60
C GLU A 64 1.07 -18.44 7.05
N LEU A 65 -0.08 -18.03 6.50
CA LEU A 65 -0.74 -16.77 6.82
C LEU A 65 -1.67 -16.94 8.01
N SER A 66 -1.47 -16.12 9.04
CA SER A 66 -2.49 -15.91 10.07
C SER A 66 -3.68 -15.11 9.54
N VAL A 67 -4.80 -15.15 10.26
CA VAL A 67 -6.02 -14.47 9.86
C VAL A 67 -6.66 -13.75 11.04
N VAL A 68 -7.15 -12.54 10.78
CA VAL A 68 -8.18 -11.85 11.56
C VAL A 68 -9.41 -11.74 10.66
N VAL A 69 -10.60 -11.88 11.23
CA VAL A 69 -11.85 -11.75 10.46
C VAL A 69 -12.41 -10.33 10.63
N GLU A 70 -12.73 -9.67 9.52
CA GLU A 70 -13.34 -8.33 9.53
C GLU A 70 -14.77 -8.36 9.00
N THR A 71 -15.59 -7.42 9.47
CA THR A 71 -17.03 -7.37 9.20
C THR A 71 -17.47 -6.08 8.50
N GLY A 72 -16.54 -5.44 7.77
CA GLY A 72 -16.69 -4.13 7.11
C GLY A 72 -17.24 -4.14 5.68
N ALA A 73 -17.74 -5.29 5.18
CA ALA A 73 -18.29 -5.39 3.83
C ALA A 73 -19.47 -4.45 3.58
N ARG A 74 -19.42 -3.72 2.45
CA ARG A 74 -20.31 -2.58 2.19
C ARG A 74 -21.75 -2.94 1.90
N TYR A 75 -22.04 -4.00 1.17
CA TYR A 75 -23.40 -4.31 0.71
C TYR A 75 -23.81 -5.75 1.00
N LEU A 76 -23.15 -6.37 1.99
CA LEU A 76 -23.35 -7.78 2.31
C LEU A 76 -24.75 -8.06 2.86
N LEU A 77 -25.25 -7.21 3.75
CA LEU A 77 -26.56 -7.39 4.37
C LEU A 77 -27.68 -6.68 3.60
N ASP A 78 -27.38 -5.55 2.98
CA ASP A 78 -28.33 -4.78 2.17
C ASP A 78 -27.67 -4.33 0.85
N PRO A 79 -28.26 -4.66 -0.31
CA PRO A 79 -27.70 -4.30 -1.62
C PRO A 79 -27.90 -2.83 -2.00
N HIS A 80 -28.73 -2.08 -1.26
CA HIS A 80 -29.07 -0.67 -1.51
C HIS A 80 -28.39 0.28 -0.54
N VAL A 81 -28.30 -0.09 0.74
CA VAL A 81 -27.80 0.78 1.80
C VAL A 81 -26.48 0.25 2.34
N LYS A 82 -25.41 1.04 2.19
CA LYS A 82 -24.08 0.67 2.66
C LYS A 82 -24.11 0.33 4.15
N HIS A 83 -23.58 -0.85 4.47
CA HIS A 83 -23.36 -1.43 5.79
C HIS A 83 -24.61 -1.72 6.63
N HIS A 84 -25.80 -1.41 6.13
CA HIS A 84 -27.06 -1.57 6.85
C HIS A 84 -27.56 -3.03 6.81
N PRO A 85 -28.22 -3.52 7.88
CA PRO A 85 -28.38 -2.90 9.19
C PRO A 85 -27.09 -2.95 10.02
N THR A 86 -27.01 -2.03 10.98
CA THR A 86 -25.89 -1.87 11.92
C THR A 86 -26.33 -2.15 13.36
N LEU A 87 -25.42 -2.08 14.34
CA LEU A 87 -25.79 -2.27 15.75
C LEU A 87 -26.66 -1.12 16.30
N VAL A 88 -26.71 0.02 15.61
CA VAL A 88 -27.55 1.16 16.00
C VAL A 88 -28.88 1.21 15.25
N SER A 89 -29.10 0.32 14.29
CA SER A 89 -30.38 0.23 13.56
C SER A 89 -31.48 -0.36 14.44
N ASP A 90 -32.73 0.00 14.15
CA ASP A 90 -33.92 -0.53 14.85
C ASP A 90 -34.05 -2.05 14.66
N ASP A 91 -33.64 -2.55 13.50
CA ASP A 91 -33.68 -3.94 13.03
C ASP A 91 -32.29 -4.62 13.08
N SER A 92 -31.58 -4.43 14.18
CA SER A 92 -30.20 -4.90 14.37
C SER A 92 -30.04 -6.44 14.39
N GLU A 93 -31.12 -7.22 14.41
CA GLU A 93 -31.08 -8.68 14.53
C GLU A 93 -30.24 -9.33 13.43
N ARG A 94 -30.35 -8.81 12.20
CA ARG A 94 -29.58 -9.34 11.06
C ARG A 94 -28.08 -9.01 11.17
N ARG A 95 -27.73 -7.86 11.75
CA ARG A 95 -26.33 -7.51 12.04
C ARG A 95 -25.77 -8.42 13.13
N VAL A 96 -26.53 -8.66 14.20
CA VAL A 96 -26.12 -9.56 15.29
C VAL A 96 -25.96 -11.00 14.78
N ASP A 97 -26.86 -11.50 13.92
CA ASP A 97 -26.71 -12.83 13.29
C ASP A 97 -25.42 -12.89 12.45
N PHE A 98 -25.15 -11.87 11.65
CA PHE A 98 -23.90 -11.79 10.88
C PHE A 98 -22.66 -11.82 11.78
N LEU A 99 -22.62 -11.03 12.86
CA LEU A 99 -21.47 -11.03 13.77
C LEU A 99 -21.28 -12.38 14.47
N ARG A 100 -22.37 -13.05 14.88
CA ARG A 100 -22.31 -14.42 15.41
C ARG A 100 -21.80 -15.43 14.37
N ARG A 101 -22.20 -15.30 13.10
CA ARG A 101 -21.64 -16.11 11.99
C ARG A 101 -20.16 -15.84 11.81
N ALA A 102 -19.74 -14.58 11.85
CA ALA A 102 -18.34 -14.19 11.72
C ALA A 102 -17.48 -14.83 12.83
N VAL A 103 -17.97 -14.89 14.07
CA VAL A 103 -17.32 -15.61 15.18
C VAL A 103 -17.14 -17.09 14.89
N ARG A 104 -18.19 -17.78 14.39
CA ARG A 104 -18.08 -19.20 14.03
C ARG A 104 -17.12 -19.45 12.87
N ILE A 105 -17.17 -18.59 11.84
CA ILE A 105 -16.26 -18.63 10.70
C ILE A 105 -14.82 -18.41 11.16
N ALA A 106 -14.58 -17.44 12.05
CA ALA A 106 -13.27 -17.19 12.64
C ALA A 106 -12.72 -18.44 13.34
N ALA A 107 -13.53 -19.08 14.20
CA ALA A 107 -13.14 -20.32 14.86
C ALA A 107 -12.82 -21.45 13.85
N ASP A 108 -13.63 -21.62 12.81
CA ASP A 108 -13.41 -22.65 11.80
C ASP A 108 -12.16 -22.39 10.93
N LEU A 109 -11.84 -21.12 10.65
CA LEU A 109 -10.61 -20.69 9.97
C LEU A 109 -9.38 -20.82 10.86
N GLY A 110 -9.54 -20.84 12.19
CA GLY A 110 -8.44 -20.75 13.16
C GLY A 110 -7.96 -19.32 13.40
N SER A 111 -8.85 -18.33 13.24
CA SER A 111 -8.64 -16.94 13.64
C SER A 111 -8.91 -16.77 15.13
N ASP A 112 -8.05 -16.02 15.82
CA ASP A 112 -8.26 -15.68 17.22
C ASP A 112 -9.15 -14.45 17.40
N VAL A 113 -9.40 -13.66 16.34
CA VAL A 113 -10.06 -12.34 16.44
C VAL A 113 -11.12 -12.10 15.35
N VAL A 114 -12.23 -11.47 15.74
CA VAL A 114 -13.20 -10.82 14.84
C VAL A 114 -13.25 -9.31 15.13
N SER A 115 -12.96 -8.48 14.13
CA SER A 115 -13.11 -7.02 14.20
C SER A 115 -14.52 -6.59 13.76
N PHE A 116 -15.13 -5.67 14.51
CA PHE A 116 -16.43 -5.10 14.20
C PHE A 116 -16.60 -3.67 14.74
N TRP A 117 -17.53 -2.93 14.15
CA TRP A 117 -17.85 -1.53 14.46
C TRP A 117 -19.34 -1.34 14.76
N SER A 118 -19.71 -0.17 15.32
CA SER A 118 -21.06 0.13 15.85
C SER A 118 -22.09 0.55 14.81
N GLY A 119 -21.72 1.46 13.91
CA GLY A 119 -22.54 2.04 12.86
C GLY A 119 -22.83 3.52 13.09
N ILE A 120 -23.20 4.19 12.01
CA ILE A 120 -23.58 5.61 12.00
C ILE A 120 -24.93 5.76 12.71
N ARG A 121 -24.98 6.62 13.73
CA ARG A 121 -26.22 6.95 14.45
C ARG A 121 -27.23 7.57 13.49
N PRO A 122 -28.43 7.00 13.32
CA PRO A 122 -29.51 7.64 12.56
C PRO A 122 -29.86 9.00 13.17
N SER A 123 -30.20 9.98 12.33
CA SER A 123 -30.45 11.36 12.79
C SER A 123 -31.64 11.50 13.75
N ASP A 124 -32.58 10.57 13.67
CA ASP A 124 -33.80 10.48 14.48
C ASP A 124 -33.62 9.66 15.77
N VAL A 125 -32.44 9.05 15.99
CA VAL A 125 -32.11 8.27 17.18
C VAL A 125 -31.18 9.08 18.08
N ASP A 126 -31.54 9.25 19.36
CA ASP A 126 -30.69 9.95 20.33
C ASP A 126 -29.46 9.11 20.74
N GLU A 127 -28.45 9.78 21.32
CA GLU A 127 -27.18 9.15 21.71
C GLU A 127 -27.36 8.02 22.75
N SER A 128 -28.28 8.18 23.72
CA SER A 128 -28.51 7.17 24.75
C SER A 128 -29.12 5.91 24.14
N THR A 129 -30.09 6.07 23.25
CA THR A 129 -30.71 4.94 22.53
C THR A 129 -29.68 4.24 21.63
N ALA A 130 -28.87 4.99 20.87
CA ALA A 130 -27.83 4.41 20.03
C ALA A 130 -26.80 3.63 20.85
N PHE A 131 -26.32 4.21 21.96
CA PHE A 131 -25.38 3.54 22.86
C PHE A 131 -25.98 2.26 23.48
N GLN A 132 -27.25 2.31 23.91
CA GLN A 132 -27.95 1.14 24.45
C GLN A 132 -28.02 0.00 23.42
N ARG A 133 -28.35 0.30 22.16
CA ARG A 133 -28.40 -0.71 21.09
C ARG A 133 -27.03 -1.34 20.82
N VAL A 134 -25.97 -0.54 20.80
CA VAL A 134 -24.59 -1.05 20.67
C VAL A 134 -24.26 -2.01 21.81
N VAL A 135 -24.57 -1.64 23.05
CA VAL A 135 -24.33 -2.48 24.24
C VAL A 135 -25.11 -3.79 24.15
N GLU A 136 -26.41 -3.73 23.88
CA GLU A 136 -27.29 -4.91 23.79
C GLU A 136 -26.87 -5.86 22.66
N GLY A 137 -26.59 -5.32 21.47
CA GLY A 137 -26.10 -6.09 20.33
C GLY A 137 -24.72 -6.70 20.60
N THR A 138 -23.81 -5.95 21.22
CA THR A 138 -22.47 -6.45 21.57
C THR A 138 -22.54 -7.57 22.60
N SER A 139 -23.37 -7.46 23.64
CA SER A 139 -23.56 -8.51 24.65
C SER A 139 -23.91 -9.86 24.03
N GLN A 140 -24.80 -9.84 23.03
CA GLN A 140 -25.24 -11.02 22.31
C GLN A 140 -24.14 -11.70 21.47
N VAL A 141 -23.17 -10.94 21.00
CA VAL A 141 -22.02 -11.46 20.22
C VAL A 141 -20.91 -11.93 21.16
N VAL A 142 -20.70 -11.24 22.29
CA VAL A 142 -19.74 -11.65 23.34
C VAL A 142 -20.05 -13.06 23.87
N GLU A 143 -21.33 -13.40 24.05
CA GLU A 143 -21.74 -14.75 24.46
C GLU A 143 -21.30 -15.82 23.45
N GLU A 144 -21.45 -15.54 22.15
CA GLU A 144 -21.02 -16.48 21.09
C GLU A 144 -19.50 -16.57 21.00
N ALA A 145 -18.81 -15.44 21.15
CA ALA A 145 -17.36 -15.34 21.17
C ALA A 145 -16.75 -16.18 22.30
N ALA A 146 -17.30 -16.07 23.51
CA ALA A 146 -16.91 -16.88 24.67
C ALA A 146 -17.10 -18.39 24.42
N ARG A 147 -18.17 -18.79 23.73
CA ARG A 147 -18.44 -20.20 23.39
C ARG A 147 -17.46 -20.75 22.36
N CYS A 148 -17.04 -19.94 21.41
CA CYS A 148 -16.15 -20.34 20.32
C CYS A 148 -14.65 -20.18 20.69
N GLY A 149 -14.33 -19.48 21.78
CA GLY A 149 -12.94 -19.18 22.15
C GLY A 149 -12.29 -18.16 21.23
N VAL A 150 -13.08 -17.22 20.70
CA VAL A 150 -12.63 -16.16 19.78
C VAL A 150 -12.75 -14.81 20.48
N LEU A 151 -11.79 -13.91 20.27
CA LEU A 151 -11.82 -12.54 20.76
C LEU A 151 -12.60 -11.64 19.80
N LEU A 152 -13.25 -10.62 20.34
CA LEU A 152 -13.92 -9.56 19.61
C LEU A 152 -13.12 -8.27 19.76
N GLY A 153 -12.82 -7.61 18.64
CA GLY A 153 -12.29 -6.26 18.63
C GLY A 153 -13.37 -5.26 18.25
N LEU A 154 -13.85 -4.47 19.22
CA LEU A 154 -14.70 -3.32 18.92
C LEU A 154 -13.81 -2.20 18.39
N GLU A 155 -14.05 -1.80 17.16
CA GLU A 155 -13.36 -0.72 16.47
C GLU A 155 -14.09 0.62 16.71
N PRO A 156 -13.43 1.63 17.28
CA PRO A 156 -13.91 3.00 17.23
C PRO A 156 -13.71 3.57 15.82
N GLU A 157 -14.79 3.94 15.14
CA GLU A 157 -14.76 4.41 13.75
C GLU A 157 -15.31 5.84 13.63
N PRO A 158 -14.55 6.80 13.04
CA PRO A 158 -14.95 8.19 12.91
C PRO A 158 -16.32 8.38 12.26
N GLY A 159 -17.22 9.06 12.96
CA GLY A 159 -18.60 9.33 12.52
C GLY A 159 -19.62 8.26 12.90
N MET A 160 -19.20 7.20 13.60
CA MET A 160 -20.10 6.19 14.16
C MET A 160 -20.51 6.50 15.60
N ALA A 161 -21.47 5.74 16.15
CA ALA A 161 -21.90 5.88 17.54
C ALA A 161 -20.81 5.55 18.56
N VAL A 162 -19.81 4.75 18.16
CA VAL A 162 -18.57 4.52 18.88
C VAL A 162 -17.45 4.98 17.95
N ASP A 163 -16.99 6.21 18.13
CA ASP A 163 -16.02 6.86 17.26
C ASP A 163 -14.67 7.13 17.95
N THR A 164 -14.59 6.92 19.26
CA THR A 164 -13.39 7.15 20.07
C THR A 164 -13.07 5.98 20.97
N VAL A 165 -11.81 5.87 21.38
CA VAL A 165 -11.31 4.92 22.36
C VAL A 165 -12.05 5.08 23.70
N ASP A 166 -12.39 6.31 24.10
CA ASP A 166 -13.24 6.56 25.28
C ASP A 166 -14.62 5.91 25.13
N ALA A 167 -15.29 6.09 23.98
CA ALA A 167 -16.60 5.50 23.72
C ALA A 167 -16.55 3.96 23.71
N ALA A 168 -15.51 3.38 23.10
CA ALA A 168 -15.36 1.92 23.06
C ALA A 168 -15.08 1.33 24.45
N LEU A 169 -14.26 1.99 25.27
CA LEU A 169 -14.07 1.59 26.67
C LEU A 169 -15.35 1.75 27.50
N ALA A 170 -16.20 2.75 27.22
CA ALA A 170 -17.48 2.91 27.88
C ALA A 170 -18.45 1.75 27.56
N VAL A 171 -18.47 1.25 26.31
CA VAL A 171 -19.23 0.04 25.95
C VAL A 171 -18.72 -1.16 26.75
N ARG A 172 -17.41 -1.38 26.80
CA ARG A 172 -16.80 -2.47 27.58
C ARG A 172 -17.16 -2.39 29.07
N ALA A 173 -17.03 -1.21 29.67
CA ALA A 173 -17.36 -0.98 31.07
C ALA A 173 -18.85 -1.24 31.36
N ARG A 174 -19.74 -0.84 30.45
CA ARG A 174 -21.20 -1.06 30.59
C ARG A 174 -21.59 -2.54 30.55
N LEU A 175 -20.79 -3.37 29.89
CA LEU A 175 -20.91 -4.83 29.83
C LEU A 175 -20.16 -5.55 30.97
N GLY A 176 -19.49 -4.82 31.86
CA GLY A 176 -18.72 -5.40 32.97
C GLY A 176 -17.34 -5.91 32.58
N ASP A 177 -16.71 -5.32 31.56
CA ASP A 177 -15.37 -5.67 31.06
C ASP A 177 -15.19 -7.17 30.73
N PRO A 178 -16.06 -7.75 29.89
CA PRO A 178 -15.96 -9.17 29.54
C PRO A 178 -14.62 -9.46 28.84
N GLU A 179 -13.99 -10.57 29.23
CA GLU A 179 -12.65 -10.95 28.74
C GLU A 179 -12.58 -11.11 27.21
N PRO A 180 -13.58 -11.72 26.53
CA PRO A 180 -13.54 -11.85 25.07
C PRO A 180 -13.65 -10.53 24.31
N LEU A 181 -14.03 -9.42 24.96
CA LEU A 181 -14.19 -8.13 24.30
C LEU A 181 -12.93 -7.27 24.49
N GLY A 182 -12.13 -7.18 23.45
CA GLY A 182 -11.03 -6.23 23.28
C GLY A 182 -11.39 -5.05 22.37
N ILE A 183 -10.36 -4.39 21.87
CA ILE A 183 -10.42 -3.25 20.96
C ILE A 183 -9.60 -3.58 19.71
N THR A 184 -10.19 -3.36 18.54
CA THR A 184 -9.43 -3.16 17.30
C THR A 184 -9.10 -1.68 17.25
N LEU A 185 -7.81 -1.34 17.15
CA LEU A 185 -7.39 0.06 17.02
C LEU A 185 -6.96 0.32 15.58
N ASP A 186 -7.73 1.12 14.85
CA ASP A 186 -7.23 1.77 13.65
C ASP A 186 -6.43 3.02 14.06
N VAL A 187 -5.17 3.06 13.65
CA VAL A 187 -4.23 4.13 14.05
C VAL A 187 -4.47 5.43 13.27
N GLY A 188 -5.00 5.34 12.05
CA GLY A 188 -5.45 6.49 11.28
C GLY A 188 -6.68 7.15 11.90
N HIS A 189 -7.62 6.36 12.42
CA HIS A 189 -8.76 6.87 13.19
C HIS A 189 -8.29 7.67 14.41
N CYS A 190 -7.23 7.23 15.10
CA CYS A 190 -6.62 8.04 16.16
C CYS A 190 -6.19 9.42 15.65
N VAL A 191 -5.51 9.49 14.51
CA VAL A 191 -5.09 10.77 13.90
C VAL A 191 -6.31 11.63 13.55
N ALA A 192 -7.36 11.02 13.01
CA ALA A 192 -8.55 11.72 12.55
C ALA A 192 -9.34 12.38 13.70
N VAL A 193 -9.58 11.67 14.80
CA VAL A 193 -10.53 12.12 15.83
C VAL A 193 -10.00 12.17 17.26
N GLU A 194 -8.99 11.38 17.63
CA GLU A 194 -8.50 11.33 19.01
C GLU A 194 -7.77 12.61 19.41
N ARG A 195 -7.73 12.90 20.71
CA ARG A 195 -6.88 13.99 21.25
C ARG A 195 -5.44 13.55 21.44
N ASP A 196 -5.27 12.31 21.85
CA ASP A 196 -3.99 11.67 22.08
C ASP A 196 -3.39 11.18 20.75
N THR A 197 -2.08 10.92 20.74
CA THR A 197 -1.42 10.31 19.57
C THR A 197 -1.81 8.84 19.44
N ALA A 198 -1.67 8.25 18.24
CA ALA A 198 -1.88 6.81 18.04
C ALA A 198 -1.00 5.98 19.00
N ALA A 199 0.25 6.38 19.22
CA ALA A 199 1.16 5.76 20.18
C ALA A 199 0.62 5.79 21.63
N ASP A 200 0.03 6.91 22.05
CA ASP A 200 -0.58 7.03 23.39
C ASP A 200 -1.85 6.19 23.52
N CYS A 201 -2.68 6.14 22.47
CA CYS A 201 -3.83 5.24 22.40
C CYS A 201 -3.41 3.77 22.53
N VAL A 202 -2.34 3.36 21.83
CA VAL A 202 -1.75 2.01 21.95
C VAL A 202 -1.33 1.71 23.40
N ARG A 203 -0.58 2.61 24.05
CA ARG A 203 -0.15 2.45 25.45
C ARG A 203 -1.35 2.32 26.40
N ARG A 204 -2.36 3.15 26.21
CA ARG A 204 -3.60 3.14 27.01
C ARG A 204 -4.39 1.85 26.85
N LEU A 205 -4.33 1.23 25.67
CA LEU A 205 -5.05 0.00 25.32
C LEU A 205 -4.25 -1.30 25.54
N ARG A 206 -3.02 -1.24 26.09
CA ARG A 206 -2.11 -2.39 26.26
C ARG A 206 -2.74 -3.76 26.54
N ASN A 207 -3.62 -3.85 27.53
CA ASN A 207 -4.23 -5.14 27.96
C ASN A 207 -5.57 -5.46 27.27
N ARG A 208 -5.97 -4.65 26.29
CA ARG A 208 -7.28 -4.71 25.62
C ARG A 208 -7.15 -4.72 24.11
N LEU A 209 -5.97 -4.42 23.58
CA LEU A 209 -5.69 -4.37 22.14
C LEU A 209 -5.58 -5.79 21.57
N VAL A 210 -6.51 -6.16 20.69
CA VAL A 210 -6.55 -7.51 20.08
C VAL A 210 -6.21 -7.51 18.60
N HIS A 211 -6.43 -6.38 17.92
CA HIS A 211 -6.08 -6.17 16.52
C HIS A 211 -5.72 -4.70 16.28
N VAL A 212 -4.90 -4.44 15.26
CA VAL A 212 -4.54 -3.08 14.84
C VAL A 212 -4.73 -2.98 13.34
N GLN A 213 -5.42 -1.94 12.91
CA GLN A 213 -5.48 -1.53 11.50
C GLN A 213 -4.47 -0.41 11.28
N LEU A 214 -3.67 -0.54 10.22
CA LEU A 214 -2.55 0.32 9.89
C LEU A 214 -2.81 1.05 8.57
N ASP A 215 -2.96 2.35 8.65
CA ASP A 215 -3.08 3.25 7.51
C ASP A 215 -2.61 4.64 7.93
N ASP A 216 -2.77 5.63 7.07
CA ASP A 216 -2.49 7.02 7.40
C ASP A 216 -3.74 7.87 7.19
N MET A 217 -3.90 8.94 7.96
CA MET A 217 -5.05 9.84 7.88
C MET A 217 -4.64 11.28 8.21
N ARG A 218 -5.56 12.22 7.99
CA ARG A 218 -5.37 13.63 8.36
C ARG A 218 -6.33 14.03 9.46
N ARG A 219 -5.96 15.02 10.27
CA ARG A 219 -6.81 15.48 11.37
C ARG A 219 -8.18 15.94 10.85
N GLY A 220 -9.24 15.38 11.42
CA GLY A 220 -10.63 15.72 11.08
C GLY A 220 -11.14 15.16 9.75
N VAL A 221 -10.37 14.31 9.05
CA VAL A 221 -10.78 13.71 7.77
C VAL A 221 -10.70 12.18 7.88
N HIS A 222 -11.84 11.52 7.73
CA HIS A 222 -11.91 10.06 7.66
C HIS A 222 -11.66 9.59 6.22
N GLU A 223 -10.37 9.46 5.87
CA GLU A 223 -9.90 8.95 4.58
C GLU A 223 -8.63 8.12 4.80
N HIS A 224 -8.70 6.81 4.54
CA HIS A 224 -7.53 5.91 4.59
C HIS A 224 -6.54 6.23 3.46
N LEU A 225 -5.33 6.64 3.83
CA LEU A 225 -4.23 7.03 2.95
C LEU A 225 -3.04 6.06 3.10
N GLU A 226 -2.19 5.99 2.07
CA GLU A 226 -0.90 5.31 2.17
C GLU A 226 0.02 6.04 3.17
N PHE A 227 0.91 5.30 3.85
CA PHE A 227 1.86 5.89 4.79
C PHE A 227 2.72 7.01 4.18
N GLY A 228 2.72 8.17 4.83
CA GLY A 228 3.41 9.39 4.42
C GLY A 228 2.55 10.38 3.63
N ASP A 229 1.28 10.04 3.36
CA ASP A 229 0.32 10.94 2.71
C ASP A 229 -0.63 11.64 3.72
N GLY A 230 -0.66 11.14 4.96
CA GLY A 230 -1.36 11.74 6.09
C GLY A 230 -0.42 12.33 7.14
N GLU A 231 -0.80 12.21 8.41
CA GLU A 231 -0.16 12.84 9.57
C GLU A 231 0.23 11.81 10.66
N LEU A 232 0.12 10.50 10.40
CA LEU A 232 0.50 9.47 11.35
C LEU A 232 2.02 9.49 11.64
N ASP A 233 2.39 9.53 12.92
CA ASP A 233 3.72 9.13 13.38
C ASP A 233 3.83 7.60 13.38
N LEU A 234 4.15 7.04 12.20
CA LEU A 234 4.22 5.59 12.01
C LEU A 234 5.30 4.96 12.89
N ALA A 235 6.49 5.57 12.97
CA ALA A 235 7.60 5.03 13.75
C ALA A 235 7.26 4.99 15.24
N GLY A 236 6.76 6.11 15.80
CA GLY A 236 6.35 6.18 17.19
C GLY A 236 5.21 5.21 17.53
N THR A 237 4.31 4.97 16.58
CA THR A 237 3.20 4.01 16.73
C THR A 237 3.70 2.56 16.74
N LEU A 238 4.59 2.19 15.82
CA LEU A 238 5.20 0.85 15.80
C LEU A 238 6.06 0.60 17.05
N ASP A 239 6.81 1.60 17.50
CA ASP A 239 7.57 1.53 18.75
C ASP A 239 6.65 1.32 19.96
N ALA A 240 5.51 2.02 20.01
CA ALA A 240 4.52 1.82 21.07
C ALA A 240 3.92 0.41 21.06
N LEU A 241 3.64 -0.16 19.88
CA LEU A 241 3.16 -1.55 19.75
C LEU A 241 4.19 -2.55 20.28
N ALA A 242 5.47 -2.34 19.96
CA ALA A 242 6.57 -3.15 20.49
C ALA A 242 6.73 -2.98 22.01
N GLU A 243 6.63 -1.74 22.52
CA GLU A 243 6.72 -1.38 23.94
C GLU A 243 5.65 -2.09 24.79
N VAL A 244 4.39 -2.09 24.31
CA VAL A 244 3.29 -2.74 25.03
C VAL A 244 3.33 -4.26 24.95
N GLY A 245 4.14 -4.81 24.03
CA GLY A 245 4.27 -6.24 23.78
C GLY A 245 3.13 -6.81 22.93
N PHE A 246 2.63 -6.05 21.96
CA PHE A 246 1.55 -6.51 21.09
C PHE A 246 2.01 -7.72 20.25
N THR A 247 1.23 -8.80 20.28
CA THR A 247 1.53 -10.07 19.58
C THR A 247 0.48 -10.46 18.54
N GLY A 248 -0.62 -9.71 18.48
CA GLY A 248 -1.64 -9.86 17.45
C GLY A 248 -1.16 -9.41 16.08
N LEU A 249 -2.05 -9.48 15.10
CA LEU A 249 -1.78 -9.01 13.73
C LEU A 249 -2.01 -7.49 13.66
N ALA A 250 -1.06 -6.75 13.11
CA ALA A 250 -1.25 -5.35 12.72
C ALA A 250 -1.39 -5.29 11.19
N ALA A 251 -2.62 -5.11 10.70
CA ALA A 251 -2.94 -5.28 9.28
C ALA A 251 -3.15 -3.95 8.57
N VAL A 252 -2.60 -3.80 7.37
CA VAL A 252 -2.80 -2.59 6.56
C VAL A 252 -4.24 -2.51 6.06
N GLU A 253 -4.90 -1.37 6.26
CA GLU A 253 -6.29 -1.15 5.82
C GLU A 253 -6.39 -0.05 4.75
N LEU A 254 -6.58 -0.44 3.49
CA LEU A 254 -6.62 0.49 2.35
C LEU A 254 -7.76 0.15 1.38
N PRO A 255 -9.05 0.24 1.80
CA PRO A 255 -10.20 -0.27 1.04
C PRO A 255 -10.51 0.47 -0.27
N ARG A 256 -9.84 1.60 -0.54
CA ARG A 256 -10.00 2.40 -1.78
C ARG A 256 -8.87 2.19 -2.79
N HIS A 257 -7.89 1.35 -2.45
CA HIS A 257 -6.67 1.17 -3.25
C HIS A 257 -6.67 -0.11 -4.11
N GLY A 258 -7.81 -0.81 -4.19
CA GLY A 258 -7.93 -2.09 -4.93
C GLY A 258 -7.61 -2.03 -6.43
N HIS A 259 -7.56 -0.85 -7.03
CA HIS A 259 -7.16 -0.65 -8.43
C HIS A 259 -5.64 -0.83 -8.66
N ALA A 260 -4.83 -0.72 -7.60
CA ALA A 260 -3.37 -0.85 -7.64
C ALA A 260 -2.85 -1.74 -6.49
N ALA A 261 -3.65 -2.72 -6.06
CA ALA A 261 -3.45 -3.48 -4.83
C ALA A 261 -2.04 -4.10 -4.69
N PRO A 262 -1.46 -4.78 -5.69
CA PRO A 262 -0.13 -5.39 -5.55
C PRO A 262 0.98 -4.36 -5.27
N GLN A 263 0.93 -3.20 -5.96
CA GLN A 263 1.93 -2.15 -5.79
C GLN A 263 1.75 -1.40 -4.48
N VAL A 264 0.50 -1.19 -4.04
CA VAL A 264 0.18 -0.54 -2.76
C VAL A 264 0.61 -1.44 -1.60
N ALA A 265 0.29 -2.74 -1.64
CA ALA A 265 0.73 -3.70 -0.64
C ALA A 265 2.26 -3.77 -0.54
N ARG A 266 2.97 -3.81 -1.68
CA ARG A 266 4.44 -3.78 -1.67
C ARG A 266 4.99 -2.52 -0.99
N ARG A 267 4.48 -1.34 -1.36
CA ARG A 267 4.90 -0.08 -0.72
C ARG A 267 4.59 -0.05 0.77
N ALA A 268 3.43 -0.56 1.18
CA ALA A 268 3.02 -0.57 2.57
C ALA A 268 3.95 -1.44 3.42
N ILE A 269 4.25 -2.68 3.02
CA ILE A 269 5.18 -3.53 3.79
C ILE A 269 6.60 -2.96 3.81
N ASP A 270 7.07 -2.37 2.70
CA ASP A 270 8.38 -1.74 2.65
C ASP A 270 8.46 -0.53 3.60
N THR A 271 7.40 0.27 3.70
CA THR A 271 7.32 1.39 4.63
C THR A 271 7.16 0.94 6.08
N LEU A 272 6.46 -0.16 6.37
CA LEU A 272 6.42 -0.74 7.72
C LEU A 272 7.79 -1.26 8.17
N ARG A 273 8.58 -1.83 7.24
CA ARG A 273 9.96 -2.28 7.50
C ARG A 273 10.96 -1.12 7.58
N CYS A 274 10.65 0.03 6.97
CA CYS A 274 11.46 1.24 7.02
C CYS A 274 10.58 2.50 7.23
N PRO A 275 10.12 2.75 8.47
CA PRO A 275 9.20 3.86 8.78
C PRO A 275 9.73 5.25 8.42
N TRP A 276 11.07 5.41 8.35
CA TRP A 276 11.74 6.62 7.86
C TRP A 276 11.20 7.09 6.50
N VAL A 277 10.75 6.18 5.63
CA VAL A 277 10.16 6.55 4.34
C VAL A 277 8.89 7.38 4.52
N ALA A 278 8.00 7.02 5.45
CA ALA A 278 6.79 7.78 5.74
C ALA A 278 7.14 9.16 6.29
N GLU A 279 8.07 9.22 7.25
CA GLU A 279 8.55 10.47 7.84
C GLU A 279 9.16 11.42 6.80
N ALA A 280 9.98 10.90 5.90
CA ALA A 280 10.62 11.68 4.84
C ALA A 280 9.59 12.24 3.85
N LEU A 281 8.55 11.47 3.51
CA LEU A 281 7.46 11.93 2.64
C LEU A 281 6.66 13.04 3.31
N ALA A 282 6.24 12.84 4.57
CA ALA A 282 5.52 13.83 5.34
C ALA A 282 6.36 15.12 5.53
N ALA A 283 7.66 14.99 5.81
CA ALA A 283 8.58 16.12 5.93
C ALA A 283 8.69 16.92 4.64
N VAL A 284 8.81 16.26 3.49
CA VAL A 284 8.86 16.95 2.17
C VAL A 284 7.55 17.66 1.85
N ARG A 285 6.40 17.07 2.19
CA ARG A 285 5.08 17.72 2.01
C ARG A 285 4.95 18.99 2.85
N ARG A 286 5.34 18.92 4.13
CA ARG A 286 5.25 20.03 5.09
C ARG A 286 6.28 21.11 4.83
N GLU A 287 7.51 20.70 4.50
CA GLU A 287 8.67 21.55 4.34
C GLU A 287 9.46 21.10 3.10
N PRO A 288 9.09 21.61 1.91
CA PRO A 288 9.70 21.23 0.63
C PRO A 288 11.23 21.21 0.60
N ALA A 289 11.87 22.16 1.30
CA ALA A 289 13.33 22.25 1.39
C ALA A 289 14.00 21.01 2.01
N SER A 290 13.27 20.20 2.79
CA SER A 290 13.77 18.94 3.37
C SER A 290 14.08 17.87 2.32
N ILE A 291 13.65 18.03 1.06
CA ILE A 291 14.02 17.11 -0.01
C ILE A 291 15.53 17.10 -0.26
N ALA A 292 16.21 18.24 -0.04
CA ALA A 292 17.66 18.36 -0.22
C ALA A 292 18.47 17.43 0.70
N THR A 293 17.91 17.06 1.85
CA THR A 293 18.54 16.10 2.78
C THR A 293 17.97 14.70 2.64
N SER A 294 16.66 14.58 2.40
CA SER A 294 15.97 13.30 2.33
C SER A 294 16.30 12.52 1.06
N PHE A 295 16.38 13.20 -0.09
CA PHE A 295 16.59 12.57 -1.40
C PHE A 295 17.97 11.88 -1.53
N PRO A 296 19.08 12.48 -1.04
CA PRO A 296 20.37 11.79 -0.94
C PRO A 296 20.40 10.67 0.11
N ALA A 297 19.59 10.78 1.17
CA ALA A 297 19.59 9.81 2.26
C ALA A 297 18.94 8.47 1.88
N VAL A 298 18.05 8.44 0.88
CA VAL A 298 17.25 7.26 0.50
C VAL A 298 18.05 5.97 0.45
N GLY A 299 19.16 5.94 -0.30
CA GLY A 299 19.94 4.72 -0.49
C GLY A 299 20.58 4.16 0.79
N ARG A 300 20.72 4.97 1.86
CA ARG A 300 21.20 4.51 3.17
C ARG A 300 20.10 3.84 4.00
N HIS A 301 18.84 4.21 3.76
CA HIS A 301 17.70 3.70 4.53
C HIS A 301 17.05 2.48 3.88
N VAL A 302 16.87 2.51 2.56
CA VAL A 302 16.15 1.43 1.84
C VAL A 302 17.06 0.52 1.01
N GLY A 303 18.36 0.81 0.96
CA GLY A 303 19.31 0.09 0.11
C GLY A 303 19.19 0.48 -1.37
N ARG A 304 19.86 -0.29 -2.23
CA ARG A 304 19.96 -0.03 -3.69
C ARG A 304 19.74 -1.30 -4.53
N GLY A 305 19.02 -2.27 -3.98
CA GLY A 305 18.73 -3.54 -4.66
C GLY A 305 17.79 -3.33 -5.86
N PRO A 306 17.84 -4.23 -6.85
CA PRO A 306 16.90 -4.21 -7.97
C PRO A 306 15.47 -4.46 -7.49
N VAL A 307 14.50 -3.88 -8.20
CA VAL A 307 13.07 -4.07 -7.89
C VAL A 307 12.60 -5.47 -8.26
N GLU A 308 13.09 -6.00 -9.38
CA GLU A 308 12.73 -7.31 -9.91
C GLU A 308 13.96 -8.21 -9.97
N VAL A 309 13.78 -9.49 -9.64
CA VAL A 309 14.89 -10.46 -9.53
C VAL A 309 15.50 -10.79 -10.89
N ASP A 310 14.71 -10.70 -11.96
CA ASP A 310 15.13 -10.92 -13.34
C ASP A 310 15.81 -9.69 -14.00
N ASP A 311 15.90 -8.56 -13.28
CA ASP A 311 16.63 -7.35 -13.65
C ASP A 311 17.70 -7.01 -12.61
N PRO A 312 18.76 -7.85 -12.46
CA PRO A 312 19.71 -7.75 -11.34
C PRO A 312 20.45 -6.41 -11.27
N ASP A 313 20.63 -5.73 -12.40
CA ASP A 313 21.29 -4.43 -12.51
C ASP A 313 20.31 -3.23 -12.42
N GLY A 314 18.99 -3.48 -12.34
CA GLY A 314 17.95 -2.46 -12.29
C GLY A 314 17.88 -1.60 -13.56
N LEU A 315 18.24 -2.16 -14.73
CA LEU A 315 18.27 -1.43 -15.99
C LEU A 315 16.88 -1.27 -16.61
N VAL A 316 15.97 -2.18 -16.36
CA VAL A 316 14.60 -2.14 -16.90
C VAL A 316 13.66 -1.50 -15.88
N HIS A 317 13.59 -2.07 -14.68
CA HIS A 317 12.64 -1.74 -13.63
C HIS A 317 13.19 -0.79 -12.57
N GLY A 318 14.50 -0.56 -12.56
CA GLY A 318 15.14 0.31 -11.58
C GLY A 318 15.44 -0.41 -10.26
N THR A 319 15.76 0.41 -9.26
CA THR A 319 16.14 -0.03 -7.92
C THR A 319 15.17 0.52 -6.87
N VAL A 320 15.18 -0.07 -5.68
CA VAL A 320 14.27 0.32 -4.57
C VAL A 320 14.43 1.80 -4.18
N ASP A 321 15.65 2.35 -4.21
CA ASP A 321 15.90 3.77 -3.96
C ASP A 321 15.38 4.68 -5.07
N ASP A 322 15.32 4.22 -6.32
CA ASP A 322 14.67 4.98 -7.41
C ASP A 322 13.16 5.16 -7.13
N GLN A 323 12.49 4.10 -6.63
CA GLN A 323 11.06 4.16 -6.33
C GLN A 323 10.75 5.14 -5.19
N VAL A 324 11.55 5.10 -4.12
CA VAL A 324 11.38 6.00 -2.96
C VAL A 324 11.71 7.44 -3.35
N ARG A 325 12.77 7.69 -4.13
CA ARG A 325 13.05 9.02 -4.69
C ARG A 325 11.91 9.55 -5.55
N GLY A 326 11.29 8.69 -6.36
CA GLY A 326 10.09 9.04 -7.12
C GLY A 326 8.87 9.33 -6.25
N ARG A 327 8.75 8.73 -5.06
CA ARG A 327 7.73 9.11 -4.06
C ARG A 327 8.04 10.48 -3.45
N LEU A 328 9.30 10.76 -3.09
CA LEU A 328 9.70 12.07 -2.55
C LEU A 328 9.45 13.22 -3.54
N LEU A 329 9.72 13.03 -4.83
CA LEU A 329 9.43 14.05 -5.84
C LEU A 329 7.93 14.26 -6.06
N ARG A 330 7.11 13.22 -5.90
CA ARG A 330 5.63 13.36 -5.93
C ARG A 330 5.12 14.09 -4.69
N ALA A 331 5.64 13.77 -3.51
CA ALA A 331 5.36 14.49 -2.27
C ALA A 331 5.72 15.98 -2.40
N LEU A 332 6.89 16.30 -3.00
CA LEU A 332 7.29 17.67 -3.30
C LEU A 332 6.29 18.35 -4.25
N ALA A 333 5.89 17.65 -5.31
CA ALA A 333 4.97 18.17 -6.33
C ALA A 333 3.60 18.58 -5.79
N ASP A 334 3.21 18.10 -4.62
CA ASP A 334 1.97 18.45 -3.94
C ASP A 334 2.13 19.71 -3.06
N GLY A 335 3.35 20.02 -2.63
CA GLY A 335 3.68 21.15 -1.75
C GLY A 335 4.23 22.40 -2.45
N VAL A 336 4.59 22.31 -3.74
CA VAL A 336 5.20 23.43 -4.48
C VAL A 336 4.52 23.71 -5.82
N ALA A 337 4.65 24.95 -6.29
CA ALA A 337 4.24 25.32 -7.65
C ALA A 337 5.10 24.61 -8.71
N PRO A 338 4.60 24.41 -9.95
CA PRO A 338 5.34 23.70 -11.00
C PRO A 338 6.76 24.23 -11.29
N ALA A 339 6.96 25.55 -11.18
CA ALA A 339 8.28 26.16 -11.35
C ALA A 339 9.26 25.74 -10.24
N GLY A 340 8.82 25.73 -8.98
CA GLY A 340 9.63 25.27 -7.85
C GLY A 340 9.97 23.79 -7.94
N LEU A 341 9.01 22.95 -8.36
CA LEU A 341 9.28 21.53 -8.62
C LEU A 341 10.33 21.34 -9.71
N THR A 342 10.24 22.13 -10.78
CA THR A 342 11.22 22.10 -11.89
C THR A 342 12.61 22.46 -11.41
N GLU A 343 12.72 23.54 -10.62
CA GLU A 343 13.97 24.04 -10.07
C GLU A 343 14.63 22.99 -9.16
N GLU A 344 13.90 22.47 -8.18
CA GLU A 344 14.39 21.47 -7.23
C GLU A 344 14.78 20.15 -7.93
N MET A 345 13.91 19.62 -8.81
CA MET A 345 14.21 18.41 -9.58
C MET A 345 15.48 18.59 -10.43
N THR A 346 15.65 19.75 -11.05
CA THR A 346 16.84 20.07 -11.85
C THR A 346 18.08 20.20 -10.97
N ALA A 347 17.97 20.79 -9.79
CA ALA A 347 19.07 20.90 -8.83
C ALA A 347 19.50 19.51 -8.33
N LEU A 348 18.56 18.66 -7.93
CA LEU A 348 18.82 17.28 -7.51
C LEU A 348 19.52 16.47 -8.61
N TYR A 349 19.14 16.64 -9.87
CA TYR A 349 19.83 16.00 -10.98
C TYR A 349 21.22 16.59 -11.24
N ARG A 350 21.38 17.92 -11.23
CA ARG A 350 22.66 18.56 -11.60
C ARG A 350 23.76 18.38 -10.56
N TYR A 351 23.40 18.36 -9.28
CA TYR A 351 24.35 18.30 -8.17
C TYR A 351 24.40 16.93 -7.49
N GLY A 352 23.51 16.01 -7.86
CA GLY A 352 23.44 14.67 -7.28
C GLY A 352 24.42 13.67 -7.91
N ASP A 353 24.64 12.57 -7.18
CA ASP A 353 25.39 11.42 -7.69
C ASP A 353 24.63 10.65 -8.79
N ASP A 354 25.26 9.66 -9.42
CA ASP A 354 24.61 8.92 -10.52
C ASP A 354 23.36 8.14 -10.08
N ALA A 355 23.26 7.72 -8.81
CA ALA A 355 22.06 7.06 -8.29
C ALA A 355 20.92 8.07 -8.06
N GLU A 356 21.24 9.27 -7.59
CA GLU A 356 20.30 10.38 -7.44
C GLU A 356 19.79 10.87 -8.79
N ARG A 357 20.69 11.04 -9.77
CA ARG A 357 20.35 11.36 -11.16
C ARG A 357 19.43 10.32 -11.78
N ARG A 358 19.75 9.03 -11.59
CA ARG A 358 18.89 7.92 -12.03
C ARG A 358 17.52 8.00 -11.38
N GLY A 359 17.46 8.26 -10.07
CA GLY A 359 16.22 8.43 -9.33
C GLY A 359 15.34 9.54 -9.89
N VAL A 360 15.91 10.70 -10.25
CA VAL A 360 15.19 11.78 -10.93
C VAL A 360 14.63 11.31 -12.28
N LEU A 361 15.44 10.71 -13.14
CA LEU A 361 15.02 10.23 -14.46
C LEU A 361 13.87 9.21 -14.36
N ARG A 362 13.97 8.27 -13.41
CA ARG A 362 12.95 7.24 -13.16
C ARG A 362 11.66 7.80 -12.58
N ALA A 363 11.69 8.96 -11.93
CA ALA A 363 10.51 9.63 -11.40
C ALA A 363 9.70 10.39 -12.47
N LEU A 364 10.35 10.83 -13.55
CA LEU A 364 9.72 11.67 -14.59
C LEU A 364 8.37 11.14 -15.13
N PRO A 365 8.18 9.82 -15.41
CA PRO A 365 6.89 9.32 -15.88
C PRO A 365 5.72 9.56 -14.91
N GLY A 366 5.98 9.55 -13.60
CA GLY A 366 4.99 9.82 -12.56
C GLY A 366 4.73 11.31 -12.32
N LEU A 367 5.59 12.17 -12.87
CA LEU A 367 5.49 13.63 -12.81
C LEU A 367 5.08 14.23 -14.17
N ASP A 368 4.64 13.42 -15.13
CA ASP A 368 4.44 13.83 -16.51
C ASP A 368 3.27 14.82 -16.68
N ARG A 369 3.56 16.10 -16.40
CA ARG A 369 2.68 17.26 -16.52
C ARG A 369 3.24 18.17 -17.61
N PRO A 370 2.40 18.85 -18.42
CA PRO A 370 2.87 19.69 -19.53
C PRO A 370 3.95 20.72 -19.15
N SER A 371 3.87 21.28 -17.95
CA SER A 371 4.84 22.25 -17.42
C SER A 371 6.25 21.69 -17.18
N LEU A 372 6.40 20.37 -17.05
CA LEU A 372 7.68 19.72 -16.72
C LEU A 372 8.35 19.06 -17.93
N ILE A 373 7.62 18.89 -19.04
CA ILE A 373 8.11 18.13 -20.21
C ILE A 373 9.42 18.73 -20.74
N ALA A 374 9.49 20.06 -20.87
CA ALA A 374 10.68 20.73 -21.40
C ALA A 374 11.92 20.47 -20.53
N ALA A 375 11.80 20.65 -19.21
CA ALA A 375 12.90 20.40 -18.28
C ALA A 375 13.28 18.91 -18.24
N GLY A 376 12.29 18.00 -18.18
CA GLY A 376 12.54 16.56 -18.21
C GLY A 376 13.28 16.12 -19.47
N LEU A 377 12.96 16.69 -20.64
CA LEU A 377 13.67 16.43 -21.90
C LEU A 377 15.13 16.91 -21.86
N GLU A 378 15.44 18.01 -21.18
CA GLU A 378 16.83 18.44 -20.98
C GLU A 378 17.60 17.43 -20.15
N LEU A 379 17.01 16.92 -19.06
CA LEU A 379 17.64 15.90 -18.21
C LEU A 379 17.86 14.58 -18.96
N VAL A 380 16.86 14.12 -19.72
CA VAL A 380 16.97 12.92 -20.57
C VAL A 380 18.07 13.08 -21.62
N ARG A 381 18.12 14.22 -22.32
CA ARG A 381 19.18 14.48 -23.32
C ARG A 381 20.57 14.54 -22.69
N ASP A 382 20.70 15.08 -21.49
CA ASP A 382 21.96 15.06 -20.74
C ASP A 382 22.38 13.63 -20.38
N ALA A 383 21.48 12.83 -19.82
CA ALA A 383 21.73 11.43 -19.48
C ALA A 383 22.18 10.61 -20.69
N LEU A 384 21.55 10.84 -21.85
CA LEU A 384 21.93 10.23 -23.13
C LEU A 384 23.30 10.65 -23.67
N ARG A 385 23.97 11.67 -23.11
CA ARG A 385 25.37 12.02 -23.45
C ARG A 385 26.38 11.27 -22.59
N THR A 386 25.98 10.72 -21.45
CA THR A 386 26.85 9.98 -20.52
C THR A 386 27.11 8.54 -21.00
N ASN A 387 28.14 7.86 -20.49
CA ASN A 387 28.36 6.42 -20.74
C ASN A 387 27.91 5.53 -19.58
N ASP A 388 27.21 6.09 -18.59
CA ASP A 388 26.63 5.30 -17.51
C ASP A 388 25.38 4.57 -18.03
N ILE A 389 25.48 3.25 -18.15
CA ILE A 389 24.40 2.40 -18.67
C ILE A 389 23.10 2.53 -17.87
N ARG A 390 23.17 2.85 -16.58
CA ARG A 390 22.01 2.98 -15.69
C ARG A 390 21.25 4.28 -15.98
N LEU A 391 21.98 5.36 -16.25
CA LEU A 391 21.39 6.64 -16.66
C LEU A 391 20.82 6.56 -18.08
N VAL A 392 21.53 5.91 -19.00
CA VAL A 392 21.04 5.69 -20.37
C VAL A 392 19.75 4.86 -20.35
N ALA A 393 19.71 3.78 -19.57
CA ALA A 393 18.52 2.94 -19.44
C ALA A 393 17.33 3.70 -18.83
N ALA A 394 17.57 4.49 -17.77
CA ALA A 394 16.54 5.34 -17.17
C ALA A 394 16.00 6.41 -18.16
N ALA A 395 16.90 7.04 -18.93
CA ALA A 395 16.56 8.05 -19.93
C ALA A 395 15.73 7.49 -21.09
N MET A 396 15.99 6.23 -21.50
CA MET A 396 15.23 5.53 -22.54
C MET A 396 13.96 4.84 -22.03
N GLY A 397 13.66 4.97 -20.73
CA GLY A 397 12.43 4.48 -20.10
C GLY A 397 11.16 5.23 -20.52
N PRO A 398 10.04 5.11 -19.78
CA PRO A 398 8.72 5.59 -20.24
C PRO A 398 8.62 7.07 -20.64
N PHE A 399 9.46 7.93 -20.05
CA PHE A 399 9.48 9.37 -20.37
C PHE A 399 10.08 9.66 -21.77
N ALA A 400 10.82 8.72 -22.36
CA ALA A 400 11.36 8.81 -23.72
C ALA A 400 10.26 8.94 -24.80
N ARG A 401 8.99 8.75 -24.45
CA ARG A 401 7.83 9.04 -25.30
C ARG A 401 7.80 10.49 -25.82
N HIS A 402 8.44 11.41 -25.09
CA HIS A 402 8.52 12.83 -25.45
C HIS A 402 9.70 13.18 -26.36
N LEU A 403 10.65 12.25 -26.57
CA LEU A 403 11.76 12.47 -27.50
C LEU A 403 11.25 12.48 -28.94
N ASP A 404 11.79 13.38 -29.75
CA ASP A 404 11.65 13.32 -31.20
C ASP A 404 12.28 12.03 -31.75
N ASP A 405 11.85 11.60 -32.94
CA ASP A 405 12.28 10.32 -33.49
C ASP A 405 13.79 10.25 -33.74
N HIS A 406 14.42 11.37 -34.13
CA HIS A 406 15.86 11.39 -34.36
C HIS A 406 16.63 11.12 -33.06
N THR A 407 16.35 11.87 -32.00
CA THR A 407 16.99 11.68 -30.70
C THR A 407 16.70 10.31 -30.13
N TRP A 408 15.47 9.82 -30.26
CA TRP A 408 15.08 8.49 -29.77
C TRP A 408 15.82 7.36 -30.50
N ARG A 409 15.91 7.39 -31.85
CA ARG A 409 16.67 6.37 -32.63
C ARG A 409 18.16 6.36 -32.24
N HIS A 410 18.77 7.53 -32.06
CA HIS A 410 20.14 7.63 -31.57
C HIS A 410 20.31 7.09 -30.14
N GLY A 411 19.30 7.28 -29.28
CA GLY A 411 19.24 6.64 -27.97
C GLY A 411 19.21 5.11 -28.05
N VAL A 412 18.42 4.54 -28.98
CA VAL A 412 18.39 3.08 -29.23
C VAL A 412 19.75 2.57 -29.68
N LEU A 413 20.39 3.23 -30.65
CA LEU A 413 21.75 2.87 -31.05
C LEU A 413 22.72 2.94 -29.88
N LYS A 414 22.62 3.98 -29.05
CA LYS A 414 23.47 4.10 -27.86
C LYS A 414 23.29 2.92 -26.92
N CYS A 415 22.06 2.48 -26.64
CA CYS A 415 21.80 1.29 -25.86
C CYS A 415 22.55 0.06 -26.42
N LEU A 416 22.47 -0.16 -27.74
CA LEU A 416 23.20 -1.25 -28.41
C LEU A 416 24.73 -1.12 -28.30
N PHE A 417 25.26 0.11 -28.39
CA PHE A 417 26.69 0.37 -28.25
C PHE A 417 27.19 0.16 -26.83
N THR A 418 26.41 0.54 -25.82
CA THR A 418 26.82 0.49 -24.40
C THR A 418 26.38 -0.77 -23.67
N GLY A 419 25.58 -1.64 -24.30
CA GLY A 419 25.11 -2.89 -23.71
C GLY A 419 23.89 -2.73 -22.79
N VAL A 420 23.08 -1.68 -22.98
CA VAL A 420 21.77 -1.56 -22.31
C VAL A 420 20.77 -2.43 -23.07
N PRO A 421 20.04 -3.34 -22.40
CA PRO A 421 19.07 -4.19 -23.06
C PRO A 421 17.93 -3.36 -23.67
N LEU A 422 17.50 -3.69 -24.88
CA LEU A 422 16.44 -2.99 -25.59
C LEU A 422 15.06 -3.18 -24.94
N THR A 423 14.92 -4.12 -24.01
CA THR A 423 13.74 -4.22 -23.12
C THR A 423 13.57 -3.00 -22.21
N ALA A 424 14.65 -2.26 -21.91
CA ALA A 424 14.58 -1.00 -21.18
C ALA A 424 14.04 0.18 -22.04
N VAL A 425 13.99 0.02 -23.37
CA VAL A 425 13.57 1.10 -24.28
C VAL A 425 12.05 1.15 -24.39
N ALA A 426 11.46 2.22 -23.88
CA ALA A 426 10.03 2.43 -23.97
C ALA A 426 9.55 2.65 -25.42
N GLY A 427 8.51 1.91 -25.80
CA GLY A 427 7.84 2.08 -27.08
C GLY A 427 8.59 1.53 -28.30
N LEU A 428 9.65 0.72 -28.09
CA LEU A 428 10.47 0.16 -29.18
C LEU A 428 9.64 -0.45 -30.30
N ARG A 429 8.77 -1.42 -29.99
CA ARG A 429 7.92 -2.09 -30.99
C ARG A 429 6.99 -1.15 -31.77
N ARG A 430 6.58 -0.04 -31.15
CA ARG A 430 5.66 0.94 -31.76
C ARG A 430 6.39 1.97 -32.61
N ARG A 431 7.61 2.34 -32.22
CA ARG A 431 8.40 3.42 -32.84
C ARG A 431 9.48 2.92 -33.81
N ALA A 432 9.78 1.62 -33.82
CA ALA A 432 10.74 1.05 -34.74
C ALA A 432 10.25 1.20 -36.18
N ASP A 433 11.03 1.90 -36.98
CA ASP A 433 10.76 2.19 -38.38
C ASP A 433 11.93 1.80 -39.28
N ASP A 434 11.75 1.99 -40.59
CA ASP A 434 12.75 1.59 -41.59
C ASP A 434 14.09 2.31 -41.39
N GLU A 435 14.07 3.56 -40.93
CA GLU A 435 15.28 4.32 -40.65
C GLU A 435 16.04 3.75 -39.44
N LEU A 436 15.35 3.39 -38.35
CA LEU A 436 15.99 2.71 -37.23
C LEU A 436 16.59 1.36 -37.68
N ARG A 437 15.86 0.58 -38.47
CA ARG A 437 16.33 -0.72 -38.98
C ARG A 437 17.57 -0.56 -39.84
N ARG A 438 17.59 0.45 -40.73
CA ARG A 438 18.76 0.80 -41.54
C ARG A 438 19.96 1.14 -40.66
N MET A 439 19.78 2.01 -39.66
CA MET A 439 20.81 2.39 -38.70
C MET A 439 21.37 1.20 -37.92
N VAL A 440 20.51 0.27 -37.50
CA VAL A 440 20.91 -0.94 -36.77
C VAL A 440 21.60 -1.96 -37.67
N ALA A 441 21.21 -2.05 -38.94
CA ALA A 441 21.91 -2.86 -39.94
C ALA A 441 23.33 -2.34 -40.18
N ASP A 442 23.51 -1.02 -40.28
CA ASP A 442 24.83 -0.38 -40.41
C ASP A 442 25.71 -0.69 -39.18
N PHE A 443 25.16 -0.54 -37.97
CA PHE A 443 25.83 -0.92 -36.72
C PHE A 443 26.25 -2.40 -36.71
N ALA A 444 25.35 -3.30 -37.10
CA ALA A 444 25.62 -4.74 -37.14
C ALA A 444 26.70 -5.08 -38.19
N ALA A 445 26.69 -4.42 -39.34
CA ALA A 445 27.73 -4.57 -40.36
C ALA A 445 29.10 -4.09 -39.85
N GLU A 446 29.16 -2.94 -39.17
CA GLU A 446 30.39 -2.40 -38.58
C GLU A 446 30.95 -3.35 -37.49
N ARG A 447 30.09 -3.91 -36.63
CA ARG A 447 30.47 -4.91 -35.63
C ARG A 447 31.10 -6.14 -36.28
N ARG A 448 30.44 -6.71 -37.30
CA ARG A 448 30.93 -7.87 -38.06
C ARG A 448 32.27 -7.58 -38.76
N ALA A 449 32.39 -6.43 -39.41
CA ALA A 449 33.62 -6.01 -40.07
C ALA A 449 34.79 -5.87 -39.09
N ALA A 450 34.51 -5.44 -37.85
CA ALA A 450 35.48 -5.38 -36.77
C ALA A 450 35.74 -6.73 -36.07
N GLY A 451 35.14 -7.84 -36.53
CA GLY A 451 35.27 -9.16 -35.92
C GLY A 451 34.58 -9.29 -34.56
N ARG A 452 33.61 -8.43 -34.24
CA ARG A 452 32.93 -8.38 -32.95
C ARG A 452 31.49 -8.94 -33.09
N ALA A 453 30.99 -9.62 -32.07
CA ALA A 453 29.64 -10.20 -32.06
C ALA A 453 28.54 -9.12 -32.18
N VAL A 454 27.46 -9.39 -32.91
CA VAL A 454 26.30 -8.47 -32.94
C VAL A 454 25.39 -8.81 -31.75
N PRO A 455 24.92 -7.82 -30.96
CA PRO A 455 23.99 -8.07 -29.86
C PRO A 455 22.69 -8.74 -30.34
N ASP A 456 22.15 -9.69 -29.56
CA ASP A 456 20.91 -10.40 -29.90
C ASP A 456 19.72 -9.45 -30.09
N ASP A 457 19.65 -8.40 -29.27
CA ASP A 457 18.63 -7.35 -29.40
C ASP A 457 18.67 -6.63 -30.76
N ALA A 458 19.87 -6.44 -31.33
CA ALA A 458 20.00 -5.84 -32.65
C ALA A 458 19.53 -6.80 -33.75
N LEU A 459 19.80 -8.11 -33.59
CA LEU A 459 19.33 -9.13 -34.53
C LEU A 459 17.79 -9.25 -34.48
N ALA A 460 17.22 -9.34 -33.28
CA ALA A 460 15.78 -9.40 -33.08
C ALA A 460 15.05 -8.19 -33.69
N LEU A 461 15.64 -6.99 -33.61
CA LEU A 461 15.06 -5.79 -34.21
C LEU A 461 15.15 -5.78 -35.75
N LEU A 462 16.12 -6.47 -36.34
CA LEU A 462 16.23 -6.61 -37.80
C LEU A 462 15.31 -7.70 -38.36
N GLU A 463 14.92 -8.68 -37.54
CA GLU A 463 14.04 -9.80 -37.90
C GLU A 463 12.55 -9.52 -37.71
N ALA A 464 12.20 -8.64 -36.76
CA ALA A 464 10.82 -8.19 -36.50
C ALA A 464 10.23 -7.41 -37.69
#